data_AF-A0A364XYI7-F1
#
_entry.id   AF-A0A364XYI7-F1
#
_cell.length_a   1.000
_cell.length_b   1.000
_cell.length_c   1.000
_cell.angle_alpha   90.00
_cell.angle_beta   90.00
_cell.angle_gamma   90.00
#
_symmetry.space_group_name_H-M   'P 1'
#
loop_
_entity.id
_entity.type
_entity.pdbx_description
1 polymer ?
#
loop_
_entity_poly.entity_id
_entity_poly.type
_entity_poly.pdbx_seq_one_letter_code
_entity_poly.pdbx_strand_id
1 'polypeptide(L)'
;MKKLEDIPKKQVFEVPEGYFDSLPTRIQSRITGRKSSHAFSLASFSWKYALPVVLLTAAGIFWFSQSGSSTNAENILASVETEDLVAYLEETDLSTDEILTEIDFNADDANEIEQAVYDTHFDGASEDELLEELDLNTL
;
A
#
# COMPACT_ATOMS: atom_id res chain seq x y z
N MET A 1 50.79 -23.38 -19.38
CA MET A 1 49.69 -23.12 -18.45
C MET A 1 49.10 -24.46 -18.04
N LYS A 2 49.09 -24.82 -16.75
CA LYS A 2 48.43 -26.06 -16.28
C LYS A 2 46.93 -25.78 -16.20
N LYS A 3 46.11 -26.64 -16.83
CA LYS A 3 44.65 -26.53 -16.81
C LYS A 3 44.10 -27.10 -15.50
N LEU A 4 42.99 -26.54 -14.99
CA LEU A 4 42.38 -26.96 -13.72
C LEU A 4 41.92 -28.44 -13.72
N GLU A 5 41.71 -29.00 -14.91
CA GLU A 5 41.35 -30.41 -15.12
C GLU A 5 42.46 -31.41 -14.75
N ASP A 6 43.72 -30.94 -14.59
CA ASP A 6 44.91 -31.75 -14.32
C ASP A 6 45.20 -31.93 -12.80
N ILE A 7 44.31 -31.44 -11.93
CA ILE A 7 44.42 -31.57 -10.48
C ILE A 7 43.72 -32.87 -10.03
N PRO A 8 44.41 -33.78 -9.33
CA PRO A 8 43.80 -35.02 -8.86
C PRO A 8 42.66 -34.68 -7.87
N LYS A 9 41.43 -35.04 -8.24
CA LYS A 9 40.23 -34.89 -7.40
C LYS A 9 40.29 -35.88 -6.24
N LYS A 10 41.11 -35.57 -5.24
CA LYS A 10 41.20 -36.34 -4.00
C LYS A 10 40.13 -35.83 -3.04
N GLN A 11 39.28 -36.73 -2.53
CA GLN A 11 38.42 -36.40 -1.39
C GLN A 11 39.31 -36.20 -0.16
N VAL A 12 39.51 -34.94 0.22
CA VAL A 12 40.29 -34.53 1.39
C VAL A 12 39.47 -34.52 2.69
N PHE A 13 38.15 -34.69 2.58
CA PHE A 13 37.24 -34.71 3.70
C PHE A 13 36.64 -36.10 3.86
N GLU A 14 37.06 -36.80 4.90
CA GLU A 14 36.42 -38.03 5.37
C GLU A 14 35.57 -37.70 6.59
N VAL A 15 34.30 -38.11 6.56
CA VAL A 15 33.40 -37.94 7.70
C VAL A 15 33.54 -39.14 8.64
N PRO A 16 33.62 -38.93 9.97
CA PRO A 16 33.60 -40.03 10.92
C PRO A 16 32.33 -40.87 10.81
N GLU A 17 32.45 -42.17 11.04
CA GLU A 17 31.32 -43.09 11.12
C GLU A 17 30.32 -42.60 12.20
N GLY A 18 29.03 -42.57 11.87
CA GLY A 18 27.98 -42.14 12.79
C GLY A 18 27.88 -40.63 13.06
N TYR A 19 28.67 -39.78 12.38
CA TYR A 19 28.61 -38.33 12.57
C TYR A 19 27.21 -37.77 12.31
N PHE A 20 26.62 -38.13 11.17
CA PHE A 20 25.28 -37.68 10.78
C PHE A 20 24.16 -38.36 11.56
N ASP A 21 24.40 -39.53 12.16
CA ASP A 21 23.41 -40.21 12.99
C ASP A 21 23.20 -39.49 14.33
N SER A 22 24.28 -38.94 14.90
CA SER A 22 24.23 -38.18 16.16
C SER A 22 23.90 -36.69 16.00
N LEU A 23 23.95 -36.18 14.76
CA LEU A 23 23.77 -34.76 14.45
C LEU A 23 22.35 -34.25 14.80
N PRO A 24 21.25 -34.95 14.44
CA PRO A 24 19.90 -34.52 14.79
C PRO A 24 19.71 -34.34 16.31
N THR A 25 20.21 -35.29 17.10
CA THR A 25 20.13 -35.24 18.56
C THR A 25 20.90 -34.05 19.13
N ARG A 26 22.09 -33.76 18.59
CA ARG A 26 22.90 -32.60 19.01
C ARG A 26 22.20 -31.28 18.70
N ILE A 27 21.61 -31.15 17.51
CA ILE A 27 20.86 -29.95 17.11
C ILE A 27 19.65 -29.77 18.03
N GLN A 28 18.86 -30.83 18.24
CA GLN A 28 17.68 -30.79 19.10
C GLN A 28 18.05 -30.41 20.54
N SER A 29 19.13 -30.97 21.11
CA SER A 29 19.59 -30.62 22.46
C SER A 29 19.96 -29.13 22.61
N ARG A 30 20.54 -28.51 21.56
CA ARG A 30 20.90 -27.09 21.56
C ARG A 30 19.68 -26.18 21.44
N ILE A 31 18.66 -26.62 20.70
CA ILE A 31 17.41 -25.87 20.56
C ILE A 31 16.60 -25.94 21.86
N THR A 32 16.47 -27.14 22.44
CA THR A 32 15.67 -27.36 23.67
C THR A 32 16.35 -26.78 24.92
N GLY A 33 17.68 -26.85 25.01
CA GLY A 33 18.46 -26.31 26.14
C GLY A 33 18.48 -24.79 26.23
N ARG A 34 18.02 -24.07 25.20
CA ARG A 34 17.93 -22.60 25.20
C ARG A 34 16.60 -22.05 25.70
N LYS A 35 15.70 -22.91 26.21
CA LYS A 35 14.52 -22.46 26.95
C LYS A 35 14.97 -21.98 28.33
N SER A 36 15.58 -20.80 28.34
CA SER A 36 15.80 -19.98 29.53
C SER A 36 14.48 -19.86 30.28
N SER A 37 14.32 -20.67 31.33
CA SER A 37 13.30 -20.45 32.33
C SER A 37 13.76 -19.32 33.24
N HIS A 38 13.82 -18.11 32.70
CA HIS A 38 13.61 -16.93 33.54
C HIS A 38 12.11 -16.85 33.80
N ALA A 39 11.62 -17.80 34.60
CA ALA A 39 10.34 -17.71 35.24
C ALA A 39 10.49 -16.64 36.31
N PHE A 40 10.35 -15.37 35.93
CA PHE A 40 10.13 -14.31 36.88
C PHE A 40 8.87 -14.68 37.67
N SER A 41 9.07 -15.10 38.91
CA SER A 41 7.99 -15.31 39.88
C SER A 41 7.32 -13.96 40.15
N LEU A 42 6.30 -13.64 39.35
CA LEU A 42 5.41 -12.50 39.57
C LEU A 42 4.37 -12.78 40.66
N ALA A 43 4.55 -13.85 41.44
CA ALA A 43 3.56 -14.36 42.39
C ALA A 43 3.36 -13.49 43.65
N SER A 44 4.07 -12.37 43.78
CA SER A 44 3.96 -11.45 44.92
C SER A 44 3.68 -9.99 44.54
N PHE A 45 3.24 -9.74 43.31
CA PHE A 45 2.80 -8.39 42.96
C PHE A 45 1.47 -8.09 43.67
N SER A 46 1.51 -7.31 44.74
CA SER A 46 0.32 -6.87 45.46
C SER A 46 -0.62 -6.12 44.50
N TRP A 47 -1.78 -6.69 44.15
CA TRP A 47 -2.77 -6.11 43.23
C TRP A 47 -3.39 -4.78 43.68
N LYS A 48 -2.90 -4.19 44.78
CA LYS A 48 -3.32 -2.90 45.32
C LYS A 48 -3.20 -1.75 44.32
N TYR A 49 -2.34 -1.89 43.31
CA TYR A 49 -2.17 -0.90 42.23
C TYR A 49 -2.72 -1.36 40.87
N ALA A 50 -3.36 -2.53 40.78
CA ALA A 50 -3.90 -3.01 39.51
C ALA A 50 -4.98 -2.07 38.98
N LEU A 51 -5.85 -1.56 39.85
CA LEU A 51 -6.97 -0.70 39.49
C LEU A 51 -6.51 0.67 38.92
N PRO A 52 -5.65 1.47 39.59
CA PRO A 52 -5.19 2.73 39.01
C PRO A 52 -4.31 2.55 37.77
N VAL A 53 -3.51 1.47 37.68
CA VAL A 53 -2.68 1.20 36.49
C VAL A 53 -3.56 0.87 35.28
N VAL A 54 -4.58 0.02 35.44
CA VAL A 54 -5.53 -0.31 34.38
C VAL A 54 -6.34 0.92 33.95
N LEU A 55 -6.67 1.82 34.88
CA LEU A 55 -7.37 3.07 34.56
C LEU A 55 -6.48 4.01 33.74
N LEU A 56 -5.21 4.16 34.11
CA LEU A 56 -4.26 5.00 33.37
C LEU A 56 -3.95 4.44 31.98
N THR A 57 -3.81 3.11 31.84
CA THR A 57 -3.60 2.51 30.52
C THR A 57 -4.84 2.65 29.64
N ALA A 58 -6.04 2.41 30.18
CA ALA A 58 -7.29 2.61 29.45
C ALA A 58 -7.49 4.08 29.03
N ALA A 59 -7.19 5.03 29.91
CA ALA A 59 -7.27 6.46 29.58
C ALA A 59 -6.24 6.87 28.52
N GLY A 60 -5.01 6.36 28.60
CA GLY A 60 -3.97 6.59 27.59
C GLY A 60 -4.36 6.01 26.23
N ILE A 61 -4.90 4.79 26.20
CA ILE A 61 -5.41 4.17 24.97
C ILE A 61 -6.59 4.96 24.41
N PHE A 62 -7.53 5.40 25.24
CA PHE A 62 -8.67 6.20 24.80
C PHE A 62 -8.23 7.53 24.18
N TRP A 63 -7.28 8.23 24.81
CA TRP A 63 -6.77 9.51 24.32
C TRP A 63 -5.96 9.37 23.02
N PHE A 64 -5.17 8.31 22.91
CA PHE A 64 -4.42 7.98 21.69
C PHE A 64 -5.35 7.49 20.57
N SER A 65 -6.38 6.71 20.91
CA SER A 65 -7.41 6.24 19.97
C SER A 65 -8.26 7.39 19.43
N GLN A 66 -8.46 8.45 20.21
CA GLN A 66 -9.14 9.66 19.74
C GLN A 66 -8.22 10.54 18.87
N SER A 67 -6.90 10.36 18.97
CA SER A 67 -5.91 10.99 18.07
C SER A 67 -5.70 10.21 16.77
N GLY A 68 -6.46 9.13 16.53
CA GLY A 68 -6.57 8.52 15.23
C GLY A 68 -7.24 9.51 14.29
N SER A 69 -6.44 10.35 13.63
CA SER A 69 -6.85 11.05 12.43
C SER A 69 -7.49 10.01 11.53
N SER A 70 -8.81 10.10 11.36
CA SER A 70 -9.53 9.41 10.32
C SER A 70 -8.88 9.86 9.02
N THR A 71 -7.88 9.11 8.59
CA THR A 71 -7.21 9.31 7.33
C THR A 71 -8.24 8.82 6.33
N ASN A 72 -9.16 9.73 6.03
CA ASN A 72 -10.26 9.53 5.12
C ASN A 72 -9.61 9.16 3.78
N ALA A 73 -10.04 8.06 3.18
CA ALA A 73 -9.49 7.61 1.90
C ALA A 73 -9.60 8.74 0.87
N GLU A 74 -10.66 9.53 0.96
CA GLU A 74 -10.95 10.74 0.19
C GLU A 74 -9.81 11.77 0.29
N ASN A 75 -9.20 11.93 1.47
CA ASN A 75 -8.12 12.91 1.66
C ASN A 75 -6.78 12.42 1.11
N ILE A 76 -6.56 11.09 1.09
CA ILE A 76 -5.42 10.50 0.39
C ILE A 76 -5.62 10.63 -1.12
N LEU A 77 -6.81 10.32 -1.63
CA LEU A 77 -7.13 10.44 -3.05
C LEU A 77 -7.07 11.89 -3.55
N ALA A 78 -7.52 12.85 -2.74
CA ALA A 78 -7.42 14.28 -3.06
C ALA A 78 -5.98 14.82 -3.02
N SER A 79 -5.04 14.10 -2.41
CA SER A 79 -3.62 14.48 -2.40
C SER A 79 -2.84 14.03 -3.64
N VAL A 80 -3.46 13.26 -4.53
CA VAL A 80 -2.85 12.85 -5.80
C VAL A 80 -2.89 14.03 -6.78
N GLU A 81 -1.74 14.35 -7.36
CA GLU A 81 -1.64 15.45 -8.32
C GLU A 81 -2.22 15.05 -9.68
N THR A 82 -2.85 16.00 -10.38
CA THR A 82 -3.48 15.74 -11.68
C THR A 82 -2.46 15.31 -12.75
N GLU A 83 -1.21 15.76 -12.66
CA GLU A 83 -0.15 15.36 -13.58
C GLU A 83 0.17 13.86 -13.50
N ASP A 84 0.19 13.31 -12.29
CA ASP A 84 0.40 11.88 -12.06
C ASP A 84 -0.77 11.05 -12.60
N LEU A 85 -2.00 11.56 -12.49
CA LEU A 85 -3.18 10.91 -13.06
C LEU A 85 -3.14 10.89 -14.59
N VAL A 86 -2.72 11.99 -15.22
CA VAL A 86 -2.59 12.07 -16.69
C VAL A 86 -1.48 11.12 -17.18
N ALA A 87 -0.33 11.09 -16.50
CA ALA A 87 0.76 10.18 -16.83
C ALA A 87 0.33 8.70 -16.69
N TYR A 88 -0.43 8.37 -15.65
CA TYR A 88 -0.97 7.03 -15.45
C TYR A 88 -1.99 6.64 -16.56
N LEU A 89 -2.85 7.57 -16.97
CA LEU A 89 -3.80 7.38 -18.07
C LEU A 89 -3.14 7.34 -19.46
N GLU A 90 -1.89 7.78 -19.60
CA GLU A 90 -1.11 7.60 -20.82
C GLU A 90 -0.36 6.25 -20.82
N GLU A 91 0.09 5.79 -19.65
CA GLU A 91 0.69 4.47 -19.48
C GLU A 91 -0.34 3.34 -19.60
N THR A 92 -1.52 3.55 -19.03
CA THR A 92 -2.68 2.68 -19.24
C THR A 92 -3.37 3.15 -20.50
N ASP A 93 -3.36 2.35 -21.58
CA ASP A 93 -3.92 2.67 -22.92
C ASP A 93 -5.46 2.81 -22.89
N LEU A 94 -5.97 3.72 -22.05
CA LEU A 94 -7.36 3.88 -21.65
C LEU A 94 -7.90 5.13 -22.35
N SER A 95 -8.79 4.90 -23.31
CA SER A 95 -9.38 5.99 -24.08
C SER A 95 -10.48 6.70 -23.29
N THR A 96 -10.74 7.98 -23.61
CA THR A 96 -11.86 8.74 -23.03
C THR A 96 -13.20 8.01 -23.23
N ASP A 97 -13.39 7.36 -24.39
CA ASP A 97 -14.61 6.60 -24.70
C ASP A 97 -14.81 5.41 -23.76
N GLU A 98 -13.72 4.74 -23.37
CA GLU A 98 -13.74 3.61 -22.44
C GLU A 98 -14.07 4.07 -21.01
N ILE A 99 -13.51 5.21 -20.58
CA ILE A 99 -13.83 5.83 -19.29
C ILE A 99 -15.32 6.20 -19.22
N LEU A 100 -15.85 6.82 -20.28
CA LEU A 100 -17.27 7.22 -20.35
C LEU A 100 -18.23 6.03 -20.36
N THR A 101 -17.76 4.85 -20.75
CA THR A 101 -18.58 3.62 -20.75
C THR A 101 -18.66 2.98 -19.36
N GLU A 102 -17.63 3.15 -18.53
CA GLU A 102 -17.55 2.56 -17.18
C GLU A 102 -18.24 3.44 -16.12
N ILE A 103 -18.34 4.76 -16.35
CA ILE A 103 -18.99 5.70 -15.44
C ILE A 103 -20.52 5.65 -15.62
N ASP A 104 -21.24 5.39 -14.53
CA ASP A 104 -22.71 5.50 -14.49
C ASP A 104 -23.12 6.95 -14.25
N PHE A 105 -23.31 7.71 -15.33
CA PHE A 105 -23.81 9.08 -15.24
C PHE A 105 -25.25 9.10 -14.75
N ASN A 106 -25.49 9.73 -13.60
CA ASN A 106 -26.83 9.99 -13.12
C ASN A 106 -27.34 11.37 -13.62
N ALA A 107 -28.60 11.68 -13.34
CA ALA A 107 -29.23 12.93 -13.78
C ALA A 107 -28.61 14.18 -13.15
N ASP A 108 -28.05 14.08 -11.95
CA ASP A 108 -27.37 15.18 -11.28
C ASP A 108 -26.01 15.45 -11.93
N ASP A 109 -25.24 14.40 -12.25
CA ASP A 109 -23.94 14.53 -12.94
C ASP A 109 -24.09 15.21 -14.32
N ALA A 110 -25.12 14.81 -15.07
CA ALA A 110 -25.40 15.40 -16.39
C ALA A 110 -25.74 16.91 -16.29
N ASN A 111 -26.45 17.30 -15.23
CA ASN A 111 -26.82 18.69 -14.98
C ASN A 111 -25.63 19.54 -14.53
N GLU A 112 -24.73 18.98 -13.71
CA GLU A 112 -23.47 19.64 -13.34
C GLU A 112 -22.58 19.89 -14.57
N ILE A 113 -22.46 18.91 -15.46
CA ILE A 113 -21.70 19.06 -16.72
C ILE A 113 -22.36 20.11 -17.62
N GLU A 114 -23.67 20.05 -17.80
CA GLU A 114 -24.43 21.03 -18.60
C GLU A 114 -24.20 22.46 -18.07
N GLN A 115 -24.29 22.65 -16.75
CA GLN A 115 -24.07 23.95 -16.14
C GLN A 115 -22.62 24.43 -16.31
N ALA A 116 -21.63 23.54 -16.18
CA ALA A 116 -20.23 23.88 -16.41
C ALA A 116 -19.98 24.32 -17.86
N VAL A 117 -20.62 23.67 -18.84
CA VAL A 117 -20.53 24.02 -20.26
C VAL A 117 -21.17 25.38 -20.57
N TYR A 118 -22.32 25.71 -19.96
CA TYR A 118 -22.92 27.03 -20.11
C TYR A 118 -22.13 28.15 -19.40
N ASP A 119 -21.49 27.85 -18.27
CA ASP A 119 -20.69 28.83 -17.52
C ASP A 119 -19.29 29.05 -18.14
N THR A 120 -18.82 28.13 -19.00
CA THR A 120 -17.70 28.41 -19.90
C THR A 120 -18.07 29.54 -20.86
N HIS A 121 -17.73 30.75 -20.44
CA HIS A 121 -17.83 31.94 -21.26
C HIS A 121 -16.81 31.81 -22.40
N PHE A 122 -17.29 31.56 -23.63
CA PHE A 122 -16.47 31.67 -24.83
C PHE A 122 -16.06 33.13 -24.98
N ASP A 123 -14.85 33.45 -24.51
CA ASP A 123 -14.30 34.79 -24.56
C ASP A 123 -13.93 35.11 -26.01
N GLY A 124 -14.87 35.72 -26.75
CA GLY A 124 -14.55 36.43 -27.99
C GLY A 124 -15.29 36.05 -29.26
N ALA A 125 -16.23 35.10 -29.25
CA ALA A 125 -17.12 34.88 -30.41
C ALA A 125 -18.56 35.20 -30.01
N SER A 126 -19.14 36.23 -30.61
CA SER A 126 -20.60 36.42 -30.53
C SER A 126 -21.29 35.22 -31.20
N GLU A 127 -22.43 34.75 -30.67
CA GLU A 127 -23.21 33.67 -31.28
C GLU A 127 -23.44 33.92 -32.79
N ASP A 128 -23.59 35.18 -33.18
CA ASP A 128 -23.73 35.61 -34.57
C ASP A 128 -22.54 35.24 -35.47
N GLU A 129 -21.31 35.27 -34.93
CA GLU A 129 -20.07 34.95 -35.66
C GLU A 129 -19.90 33.44 -35.85
N LEU A 130 -20.33 32.64 -34.85
CA LEU A 130 -20.33 31.18 -34.94
C LEU A 130 -21.39 30.65 -35.92
N LEU A 131 -22.53 31.34 -36.03
CA LEU A 131 -23.59 30.98 -36.97
C LEU A 131 -23.22 31.32 -38.42
N GLU A 132 -22.47 32.40 -38.65
CA GLU A 132 -21.98 32.76 -39.99
C GLU A 132 -20.92 31.77 -40.50
N GLU A 133 -20.08 31.23 -39.61
CA GLU A 133 -19.07 30.23 -39.97
C GLU A 133 -19.65 28.83 -40.27
N LEU A 134 -20.77 28.46 -39.62
CA LEU A 134 -21.49 27.21 -39.92
C LEU A 134 -22.24 27.27 -41.26
N ASP A 135 -22.80 28.43 -41.62
CA ASP A 135 -23.53 28.60 -42.89
C ASP A 135 -22.56 28.61 -44.09
N LEU A 136 -21.35 29.15 -43.93
CA LEU A 136 -20.31 29.17 -44.97
C LEU A 136 -19.68 27.80 -45.27
N ASN A 137 -19.78 26.82 -44.37
CA ASN A 137 -19.22 25.48 -44.57
C ASN A 137 -20.24 24.48 -45.15
N THR A 138 -21.45 24.94 -45.50
CA THR A 138 -22.52 24.10 -46.11
C THR A 138 -22.91 24.51 -47.53
N LEU A 139 -22.00 25.15 -48.28
CA LEU A 139 -22.11 25.33 -49.74
C LEU A 139 -21.07 24.52 -50.54
#